data_AF-A0A970R5K0-F1
#
_entry.id   AF-A0A970R5K0-F1
#
_cell.length_a   1.000
_cell.length_b   1.000
_cell.length_c   1.000
_cell.angle_alpha   90.00
_cell.angle_beta   90.00
_cell.angle_gamma   90.00
#
_symmetry.space_group_name_H-M   'P 1'
#
loop_
_entity.id
_entity.type
_entity.pdbx_description
1 polymer ?
#
loop_
_entity_poly.entity_id
_entity_poly.type
_entity_poly.pdbx_seq_one_letter_code
_entity_poly.pdbx_strand_id
1 'polypeptide(L)'
;DDVWTEFEVRCQQVHNDFYTKLNERFPNLSANEKRLSAFLRLNMSTKEISAITYQSPNSITVARSRLRKKLGLDTDENLISFLETL
;
A
#
# COMPACT_ATOMS: atom_id res chain seq x y z
N ASP A 1 -15.61 11.33 -8.75
CA ASP A 1 -15.98 9.91 -8.91
C ASP A 1 -15.01 9.09 -9.75
N ASP A 2 -14.32 9.64 -10.76
CA ASP A 2 -13.39 8.87 -11.61
C ASP A 2 -12.23 8.16 -10.89
N VAL A 3 -11.66 8.77 -9.85
CA VAL A 3 -10.51 8.20 -9.10
C VAL A 3 -10.89 6.91 -8.37
N TRP A 4 -12.13 6.80 -7.88
CA TRP A 4 -12.59 5.62 -7.17
C TRP A 4 -12.84 4.45 -8.12
N THR A 5 -13.43 4.73 -9.28
CA THR A 5 -13.67 3.74 -10.33
C THR A 5 -12.35 3.21 -10.90
N GLU A 6 -11.38 4.08 -11.17
CA GLU A 6 -10.06 3.68 -11.63
C GLU A 6 -9.31 2.87 -10.55
N PHE A 7 -9.49 3.23 -9.28
CA PHE A 7 -9.00 2.44 -8.15
C PHE A 7 -9.62 1.04 -8.14
N GLU A 8 -10.94 0.89 -8.24
CA GLU A 8 -11.61 -0.43 -8.21
C GLU A 8 -11.09 -1.37 -9.30
N VAL A 9 -10.94 -0.86 -10.53
CA VAL A 9 -10.41 -1.63 -11.67
C VAL A 9 -8.97 -2.07 -11.42
N ARG A 10 -8.11 -1.15 -10.94
CA ARG A 10 -6.71 -1.44 -10.63
C ARG A 10 -6.56 -2.38 -9.43
N CYS A 11 -7.42 -2.22 -8.42
CA CYS A 11 -7.45 -3.09 -7.26
C CYS A 11 -7.81 -4.52 -7.66
N GLN A 12 -8.85 -4.72 -8.47
CA GLN A 12 -9.25 -6.05 -8.93
C GLN A 12 -8.12 -6.81 -9.61
N GLN A 13 -7.25 -6.12 -10.37
CA GLN A 13 -6.08 -6.72 -11.03
C GLN A 13 -4.96 -7.11 -10.07
N VAL A 14 -4.79 -6.37 -8.96
CA VAL A 14 -3.77 -6.66 -7.95
C VAL A 14 -4.24 -7.71 -6.92
N HIS A 15 -5.55 -7.87 -6.73
CA HIS A 15 -6.08 -8.30 -5.43
C HIS A 15 -5.87 -9.77 -5.04
N ASN A 16 -5.74 -10.73 -5.95
CA ASN A 16 -5.72 -12.14 -5.52
C ASN A 16 -4.33 -12.62 -5.07
N ASP A 17 -3.33 -12.56 -5.95
CA ASP A 17 -2.01 -13.13 -5.62
C ASP A 17 -1.25 -12.25 -4.64
N PHE A 18 -1.33 -10.93 -4.78
CA PHE A 18 -0.63 -9.99 -3.91
C PHE A 18 -1.07 -10.12 -2.44
N TYR A 19 -2.38 -10.11 -2.19
CA TYR A 19 -2.87 -10.21 -0.80
C TYR A 19 -2.58 -11.58 -0.21
N THR A 20 -2.58 -12.64 -1.04
CA THR A 20 -2.17 -13.98 -0.60
C THR A 20 -0.72 -13.96 -0.11
N LYS A 21 0.23 -13.53 -0.93
CA LYS A 21 1.65 -13.45 -0.54
C LYS A 21 1.90 -12.47 0.61
N LEU A 22 1.19 -11.33 0.62
CA LEU A 22 1.30 -10.34 1.69
C LEU A 22 0.80 -10.91 3.03
N ASN A 23 -0.30 -11.65 3.03
CA ASN A 23 -0.85 -12.29 4.23
C ASN A 23 0.02 -13.44 4.72
N GLU A 24 0.62 -14.21 3.81
CA GLU A 24 1.53 -15.31 4.14
C GLU A 24 2.83 -14.81 4.76
N ARG A 25 3.49 -13.81 4.14
CA ARG A 25 4.75 -13.26 4.67
C ARG A 25 4.55 -12.33 5.87
N PHE A 26 3.47 -11.56 5.87
CA PHE A 26 3.24 -10.50 6.85
C PHE A 26 1.84 -10.60 7.50
N PRO A 27 1.56 -11.71 8.21
CA PRO A 27 0.24 -11.97 8.80
C PRO A 27 -0.17 -10.91 9.83
N ASN A 28 0.82 -10.27 10.49
CA ASN A 28 0.63 -9.28 11.55
C ASN A 28 0.34 -7.85 11.04
N LEU A 29 0.23 -7.65 9.72
CA LEU A 29 -0.23 -6.36 9.20
C LEU A 29 -1.72 -6.16 9.52
N SER A 30 -2.05 -4.96 9.98
CA SER A 30 -3.43 -4.51 10.13
C SER A 30 -4.11 -4.34 8.78
N ALA A 31 -5.45 -4.32 8.76
CA ALA A 31 -6.21 -4.07 7.54
C ALA A 31 -5.81 -2.74 6.86
N ASN A 32 -5.53 -1.69 7.63
CA ASN A 32 -5.11 -0.40 7.10
C ASN A 32 -3.71 -0.46 6.46
N GLU A 33 -2.79 -1.22 7.05
CA GLU A 33 -1.47 -1.43 6.47
C GLU A 33 -1.54 -2.25 5.18
N LYS A 34 -2.39 -3.28 5.13
CA LYS A 34 -2.64 -4.06 3.91
C LYS A 34 -3.23 -3.20 2.79
N ARG A 35 -4.20 -2.32 3.11
CA ARG A 35 -4.74 -1.33 2.17
C ARG A 35 -3.68 -0.36 1.69
N LEU A 36 -2.84 0.15 2.59
CA LEU A 36 -1.74 1.03 2.22
C LEU A 36 -0.78 0.33 1.25
N SER A 37 -0.38 -0.90 1.52
CA SER A 37 0.47 -1.68 0.62
C SER A 37 -0.14 -1.83 -0.78
N ALA A 38 -1.45 -2.02 -0.89
CA ALA A 38 -2.13 -2.08 -2.18
C ALA A 38 -2.10 -0.74 -2.92
N PHE A 39 -2.41 0.38 -2.24
CA PHE A 39 -2.29 1.71 -2.86
C PHE A 39 -0.86 1.98 -3.37
N LEU A 40 0.15 1.58 -2.59
CA LEU A 40 1.55 1.76 -2.96
C LEU A 40 1.95 0.90 -4.16
N ARG A 41 1.48 -0.36 -4.21
CA ARG A 41 1.70 -1.26 -5.35
C ARG A 41 1.01 -0.76 -6.62
N LEU A 42 -0.08 -0.01 -6.48
CA LEU A 42 -0.74 0.70 -7.57
C LEU A 42 -0.02 2.00 -7.99
N ASN A 43 1.21 2.22 -7.49
CA ASN A 43 2.01 3.40 -7.75
C ASN A 43 1.32 4.72 -7.39
N MET A 44 0.40 4.69 -6.42
CA MET A 44 -0.33 5.88 -5.99
C MET A 44 0.56 6.80 -5.14
N SER A 45 0.47 8.09 -5.42
CA SER A 45 1.15 9.13 -4.67
C SER A 45 0.51 9.36 -3.31
N THR A 46 1.28 9.92 -2.38
CA THR A 46 0.78 10.34 -1.05
C THR A 46 -0.43 11.27 -1.15
N LYS A 47 -0.52 12.10 -2.20
CA LYS A 47 -1.64 13.02 -2.43
C LYS A 47 -2.91 12.27 -2.85
N GLU A 48 -2.81 11.31 -3.77
CA GLU A 48 -3.96 10.50 -4.20
C GLU A 48 -4.48 9.63 -3.06
N ILE A 49 -3.58 9.00 -2.31
CA ILE A 49 -3.94 8.21 -1.12
C ILE A 49 -4.63 9.09 -0.08
N SER A 50 -4.10 10.29 0.16
CA SER A 50 -4.70 11.28 1.08
C SER A 50 -6.13 11.66 0.65
N ALA A 51 -6.35 11.89 -0.65
CA ALA A 51 -7.66 12.22 -1.19
C ALA A 51 -8.68 11.08 -1.05
N ILE A 52 -8.26 9.83 -1.28
CA ILE A 52 -9.13 8.64 -1.18
C ILE A 52 -9.45 8.29 0.28
N THR A 53 -8.45 8.36 1.15
CA THR A 53 -8.59 7.94 2.55
C THR A 53 -9.12 9.07 3.45
N TYR A 54 -9.26 10.28 2.92
CA TYR A 54 -9.56 11.51 3.66
C TYR A 54 -8.59 11.76 4.84
N GLN A 55 -7.37 11.24 4.73
CA GLN A 55 -6.31 11.44 5.72
C GLN A 55 -5.35 12.54 5.27
N SER A 56 -4.64 13.17 6.22
CA SER A 56 -3.63 14.16 5.84
C SER A 56 -2.45 13.50 5.11
N PRO A 57 -1.77 14.18 4.17
CA PRO A 57 -0.57 13.66 3.52
C PRO A 57 0.53 13.26 4.53
N ASN A 58 0.64 14.00 5.64
CA ASN A 58 1.58 13.68 6.71
C ASN A 58 1.23 12.34 7.39
N SER A 59 -0.06 12.08 7.64
CA SER A 59 -0.53 10.80 8.18
C SER A 59 -0.14 9.64 7.27
N ILE A 60 -0.25 9.81 5.94
CA ILE A 60 0.18 8.81 4.97
C ILE A 60 1.70 8.60 5.00
N THR A 61 2.50 9.67 5.08
CA THR A 61 3.96 9.56 5.22
C THR A 61 4.38 8.80 6.47
N VAL A 62 3.74 9.09 7.61
CA VAL A 62 3.98 8.36 8.87
C VAL A 62 3.58 6.89 8.74
N ALA A 63 2.43 6.61 8.10
CA ALA A 63 1.99 5.24 7.87
C ALA A 63 2.96 4.47 6.95
N ARG A 64 3.51 5.10 5.91
CA ARG A 64 4.55 4.51 5.04
C ARG A 64 5.82 4.17 5.83
N SER A 65 6.26 5.06 6.72
CA SER A 65 7.43 4.81 7.57
C SER A 65 7.21 3.61 8.51
N ARG A 66 6.03 3.53 9.13
CA ARG A 66 5.65 2.38 9.99
C ARG A 66 5.55 1.09 9.20
N LEU A 67 4.94 1.13 8.01
CA LEU A 67 4.82 -0.01 7.12
C LEU A 67 6.20 -0.55 6.73
N ARG A 68 7.13 0.33 6.34
CA ARG A 68 8.52 -0.04 6.01
C ARG A 68 9.17 -0.84 7.16
N LYS A 69 9.05 -0.35 8.39
CA LYS A 69 9.58 -1.05 9.58
C LYS A 69 8.94 -2.41 9.80
N LYS A 70 7.62 -2.55 9.58
CA LYS A 70 6.93 -3.84 9.71
C LYS A 70 7.26 -4.83 8.60
N LEU A 71 7.61 -4.34 7.42
CA LEU A 71 8.09 -5.16 6.31
C LEU A 71 9.57 -5.54 6.46
N GLY A 72 10.27 -5.00 7.46
CA GLY A 72 11.67 -5.28 7.72
C GLY A 72 12.62 -4.69 6.70
N LEU A 73 12.23 -3.60 6.02
CA LEU A 73 13.04 -3.00 4.97
C LEU A 73 14.04 -1.98 5.52
N ASP A 74 15.29 -2.08 5.09
CA ASP A 74 16.38 -1.12 5.37
C ASP A 74 16.13 0.21 4.66
N THR A 75 16.96 1.24 4.86
CA THR A 75 16.71 2.64 4.40
C THR A 75 16.99 2.87 2.91
N ASP A 76 17.77 1.99 2.32
CA ASP A 76 18.15 1.94 0.90
C ASP A 76 17.17 1.12 0.05
N GLU A 77 16.38 0.23 0.66
CA GLU A 77 15.40 -0.58 -0.08
C GLU A 77 14.21 0.24 -0.60
N ASN A 78 13.82 0.02 -1.86
CA ASN A 78 12.63 0.68 -2.39
C ASN A 78 11.35 -0.05 -1.95
N LEU A 79 10.52 0.60 -1.13
CA LEU A 79 9.26 0.05 -0.63
C LEU A 79 8.31 -0.38 -1.75
N ILE A 80 8.20 0.40 -2.83
CA ILE A 80 7.30 0.10 -3.95
C ILE A 80 7.82 -1.11 -4.71
N SER A 81 9.11 -1.12 -5.06
CA SER A 81 9.72 -2.25 -5.76
C SER A 81 9.63 -3.54 -4.95
N PHE A 82 9.83 -3.47 -3.62
CA PHE A 82 9.60 -4.62 -2.75
C PHE A 82 8.15 -5.11 -2.83
N LEU A 83 7.18 -4.19 -2.73
CA LEU A 83 5.77 -4.53 -2.81
C LEU A 83 5.37 -5.10 -4.17
N GLU A 84 6.02 -4.73 -5.28
CA GLU A 84 5.81 -5.30 -6.61
C GLU A 84 6.27 -6.76 -6.73
N THR A 85 7.25 -7.21 -5.92
CA THR A 85 7.69 -8.62 -5.90
C THR A 85 6.70 -9.58 -5.22
N LEU A 86 5.78 -9.05 -4.41
CA LEU A 86 4.71 -9.82 -3.77
C LEU A 86 3.62 -10.21 -4.79
#